data_AF-A0A0Q8DDX7-F1
#
_entry.id   AF-A0A0Q8DDX7-F1
#
_cell.length_a   1.000
_cell.length_b   1.000
_cell.length_c   1.000
_cell.angle_alpha   90.00
_cell.angle_beta   90.00
_cell.angle_gamma   90.00
#
_symmetry.space_group_name_H-M   'P 1'
#
loop_
_entity.id
_entity.type
_entity.pdbx_description
1 polymer ?
#
loop_
_entity_poly.entity_id
_entity_poly.type
_entity_poly.pdbx_seq_one_letter_code
_entity_poly.pdbx_strand_id
1 'polypeptide(L)'
;MCGVSALAAPPKSAAASAVLPLNAKVEGLGYAELSAHWWRWTDRFPGGMEPYRDPDGRWCKIAQSGPVWFLAGTDGSENVKRRCSVPVDKHVFLPIINLYQRSRYPVPASLKPAHCKSLLDGLALSNDALRSAVVLIDGVRVADPKRYRVRTERCFDAFGEDDGSGATVIAASDGYWLLLPPMKPGRHTLVVGANYGRDAEDDDGYGNMVQNFEYVLDVGGPTY
;
A
#
# COMPACT_ATOMS: atom_id res chain seq x y z
N MET A 1 28.43 3.14 -46.15
CA MET A 1 27.87 3.58 -44.86
C MET A 1 26.62 2.77 -44.58
N CYS A 2 26.69 1.76 -43.72
CA CYS A 2 25.53 0.96 -43.33
C CYS A 2 24.70 1.73 -42.29
N GLY A 3 23.50 2.16 -42.66
CA GLY A 3 22.53 2.72 -41.73
C GLY A 3 21.81 1.58 -41.01
N VAL A 4 21.97 1.51 -39.69
CA VAL A 4 21.21 0.57 -38.84
C VAL A 4 19.86 1.23 -38.53
N SER A 5 18.79 0.74 -39.17
CA SER A 5 17.42 1.09 -38.78
C SER A 5 17.12 0.51 -37.40
N ALA A 6 16.98 1.37 -36.40
CA ALA A 6 16.43 0.99 -35.12
C ALA A 6 14.92 0.72 -35.30
N LEU A 7 14.53 -0.55 -35.14
CA LEU A 7 13.12 -0.93 -35.01
C LEU A 7 12.59 -0.36 -33.69
N ALA A 8 11.77 0.69 -33.79
CA ALA A 8 11.01 1.18 -32.65
C ALA A 8 10.04 0.09 -32.21
N ALA A 9 10.09 -0.28 -30.92
CA ALA A 9 9.12 -1.18 -30.33
C ALA A 9 7.70 -0.57 -30.48
N PRO A 10 6.68 -1.38 -30.78
CA PRO A 10 5.31 -0.88 -30.90
C PRO A 10 4.86 -0.28 -29.57
N PRO A 11 4.06 0.80 -29.58
CA PRO A 11 3.50 1.37 -28.36
C PRO A 11 2.66 0.29 -27.67
N LYS A 12 3.00 -0.02 -26.41
CA LYS A 12 2.23 -0.91 -25.54
C LYS A 12 0.81 -0.35 -25.47
N SER A 13 -0.15 -1.07 -26.04
CA SER A 13 -1.57 -0.71 -26.06
C SER A 13 -2.03 -0.23 -24.69
N ALA A 14 -2.75 0.90 -24.64
CA ALA A 14 -3.31 1.47 -23.42
C ALA A 14 -4.09 0.39 -22.66
N ALA A 15 -3.55 0.00 -21.49
CA ALA A 15 -4.22 -0.92 -20.60
C ALA A 15 -5.55 -0.30 -20.18
N ALA A 16 -6.66 -1.03 -20.34
CA ALA A 16 -7.87 -0.78 -19.58
C ALA A 16 -7.48 -0.52 -18.11
N SER A 17 -7.99 0.56 -17.51
CA SER A 17 -7.59 1.13 -16.21
C SER A 17 -6.88 0.09 -15.34
N ALA A 18 -5.54 0.11 -15.33
CA ALA A 18 -4.72 -0.91 -14.68
C ALA A 18 -4.98 -1.03 -13.16
N VAL A 19 -5.73 -0.09 -12.61
CA VAL A 19 -6.17 -0.01 -11.22
C VAL A 19 -7.70 -0.09 -11.18
N LEU A 20 -8.22 -0.95 -10.31
CA LEU A 20 -9.65 -1.09 -10.06
C LEU A 20 -10.25 0.18 -9.44
N PRO A 21 -11.51 0.54 -9.75
CA PRO A 21 -12.16 1.73 -9.18
C PRO A 21 -12.36 1.61 -7.67
N LEU A 22 -12.51 2.74 -6.96
CA LEU A 22 -12.63 2.77 -5.50
C LEU A 22 -13.84 2.02 -4.92
N ASN A 23 -14.88 1.78 -5.72
CA ASN A 23 -16.04 0.98 -5.34
C ASN A 23 -15.85 -0.53 -5.59
N ALA A 24 -14.71 -0.94 -6.15
CA ALA A 24 -14.41 -2.35 -6.37
C ALA A 24 -14.29 -3.09 -5.04
N LYS A 25 -14.67 -4.36 -5.06
CA LYS A 25 -14.58 -5.26 -3.91
C LYS A 25 -13.95 -6.58 -4.32
N VAL A 26 -13.11 -7.15 -3.46
CA VAL A 26 -12.56 -8.50 -3.62
C VAL A 26 -13.04 -9.31 -2.42
N GLU A 27 -13.80 -10.38 -2.67
CA GLU A 27 -14.46 -11.16 -1.61
C GLU A 27 -15.25 -10.29 -0.61
N GLY A 28 -15.91 -9.25 -1.12
CA GLY A 28 -16.72 -8.33 -0.30
C GLY A 28 -15.93 -7.22 0.41
N LEU A 29 -14.60 -7.28 0.41
CA LEU A 29 -13.73 -6.25 1.00
C LEU A 29 -13.45 -5.12 0.00
N GLY A 30 -13.74 -3.88 0.39
CA GLY A 30 -13.37 -2.69 -0.34
C GLY A 30 -11.99 -2.18 0.07
N TYR A 31 -11.58 -1.05 -0.51
CA TYR A 31 -10.28 -0.43 -0.23
C TYR A 31 -10.07 -0.13 1.27
N ALA A 32 -11.10 0.35 1.97
CA ALA A 32 -11.01 0.67 3.40
C ALA A 32 -10.70 -0.58 4.24
N GLU A 33 -11.41 -1.69 4.01
CA GLU A 33 -11.15 -2.96 4.70
C GLU A 33 -9.79 -3.54 4.31
N LEU A 34 -9.42 -3.47 3.03
CA LEU A 34 -8.12 -3.94 2.54
C LEU A 34 -6.95 -3.17 3.16
N SER A 35 -7.10 -1.85 3.39
CA SER A 35 -6.08 -1.05 4.08
C SER A 35 -5.87 -1.48 5.53
N ALA A 36 -6.95 -1.85 6.24
CA ALA A 36 -6.85 -2.40 7.59
C ALA A 36 -6.22 -3.82 7.58
N HIS A 37 -6.59 -4.64 6.60
CA HIS A 37 -6.01 -5.97 6.43
C HIS A 37 -4.53 -5.92 6.06
N TRP A 38 -4.10 -4.93 5.28
CA TRP A 38 -2.69 -4.70 4.96
C TRP A 38 -1.88 -4.42 6.23
N TRP A 39 -2.37 -3.55 7.13
CA TRP A 39 -1.70 -3.27 8.40
C TRP A 39 -1.64 -4.49 9.32
N ARG A 40 -2.70 -5.30 9.38
CA ARG A 40 -2.64 -6.58 10.09
C ARG A 40 -1.66 -7.55 9.44
N TRP A 41 -1.55 -7.55 8.12
CA TRP A 41 -0.56 -8.36 7.42
C TRP A 41 0.87 -7.98 7.79
N THR A 42 1.17 -6.68 7.96
CA THR A 42 2.51 -6.25 8.39
C THR A 42 2.90 -6.77 9.77
N ASP A 43 1.93 -6.88 10.68
CA ASP A 43 2.14 -7.40 12.05
C ASP A 43 2.33 -8.92 12.10
N ARG A 44 2.04 -9.66 11.01
CA ARG A 44 2.20 -11.13 10.95
C ARG A 44 3.62 -11.58 10.59
N PHE A 45 4.54 -10.64 10.38
CA PHE A 45 5.91 -10.98 10.04
C PHE A 45 6.68 -11.49 11.28
N PRO A 46 7.43 -12.60 11.16
CA PRO A 46 8.11 -13.20 12.31
C PRO A 46 9.32 -12.37 12.75
N GLY A 47 9.69 -12.48 14.02
CA GLY A 47 10.98 -11.99 14.53
C GLY A 47 11.19 -10.47 14.42
N GLY A 48 10.11 -9.68 14.41
CA GLY A 48 10.20 -8.22 14.27
C GLY A 48 10.60 -7.76 12.87
N MET A 49 10.54 -8.64 11.87
CA MET A 49 10.70 -8.25 10.48
C MET A 49 9.57 -7.30 10.07
N GLU A 50 9.90 -6.27 9.32
CA GLU A 50 8.94 -5.29 8.83
C GLU A 50 8.94 -5.35 7.30
N PRO A 51 7.81 -5.64 6.64
CA PRO A 51 7.79 -5.82 5.18
C PRO A 51 8.26 -4.59 4.40
N TYR A 52 8.05 -3.38 4.95
CA TYR A 52 8.49 -2.14 4.33
C TYR A 52 10.02 -1.90 4.43
N ARG A 53 10.73 -2.72 5.22
CA ARG A 53 12.20 -2.78 5.28
C ARG A 53 12.81 -3.93 4.48
N ASP A 54 12.00 -4.67 3.72
CA ASP A 54 12.51 -5.68 2.79
C ASP A 54 13.41 -4.98 1.74
N PRO A 55 14.71 -5.30 1.65
CA PRO A 55 15.62 -4.57 0.78
C PRO A 55 15.46 -4.95 -0.70
N ASP A 56 14.99 -6.16 -1.00
CA ASP A 56 15.06 -6.73 -2.35
C ASP A 56 13.85 -7.59 -2.75
N GLY A 57 12.85 -7.73 -1.90
CA GLY A 57 11.61 -8.46 -2.20
C GLY A 57 11.61 -9.91 -1.71
N ARG A 58 12.70 -10.38 -1.09
CA ARG A 58 12.83 -11.77 -0.60
C ARG A 58 11.77 -12.14 0.44
N TRP A 59 11.13 -11.16 1.08
CA TRP A 59 10.10 -11.38 2.10
C TRP A 59 8.66 -11.29 1.55
N CYS A 60 8.48 -10.97 0.26
CA CYS A 60 7.15 -10.64 -0.26
C CYS A 60 6.12 -11.79 -0.18
N LYS A 61 6.57 -13.04 -0.02
CA LYS A 61 5.70 -14.23 0.13
C LYS A 61 5.29 -14.51 1.58
N ILE A 62 5.88 -13.83 2.55
CA ILE A 62 5.63 -14.08 3.97
C ILE A 62 4.22 -13.60 4.35
N ALA A 63 3.54 -14.43 5.16
CA ALA A 63 2.23 -14.16 5.74
C ALA A 63 1.11 -13.80 4.73
N GLN A 64 1.27 -14.15 3.45
CA GLN A 64 0.25 -13.94 2.41
C GLN A 64 -0.88 -14.96 2.54
N SER A 65 -2.12 -14.53 2.30
CA SER A 65 -3.30 -15.41 2.32
C SER A 65 -4.46 -14.81 1.54
N GLY A 66 -5.42 -15.65 1.13
CA GLY A 66 -6.62 -15.20 0.44
C GLY A 66 -6.38 -14.73 -1.01
N PRO A 67 -7.35 -14.04 -1.63
CA PRO A 67 -7.31 -13.65 -3.05
C PRO A 67 -6.48 -12.38 -3.33
N VAL A 68 -6.05 -11.67 -2.29
CA VAL A 68 -5.27 -10.43 -2.39
C VAL A 68 -3.84 -10.69 -1.96
N TRP A 69 -2.88 -10.29 -2.79
CA TRP A 69 -1.46 -10.29 -2.51
C TRP A 69 -1.05 -8.88 -2.08
N PHE A 70 -0.54 -8.74 -0.87
CA PHE A 70 -0.10 -7.46 -0.34
C PHE A 70 1.35 -7.17 -0.74
N LEU A 71 1.62 -5.96 -1.22
CA LEU A 71 2.99 -5.47 -1.42
C LEU A 71 3.29 -4.33 -0.46
N ALA A 72 4.54 -4.26 -0.03
CA ALA A 72 4.99 -3.30 0.95
C ALA A 72 5.37 -1.97 0.31
N GLY A 73 5.13 -0.88 1.04
CA GLY A 73 5.76 0.41 0.76
C GLY A 73 7.20 0.49 1.28
N THR A 74 7.65 1.69 1.63
CA THR A 74 8.86 1.94 2.42
C THR A 74 8.51 2.82 3.61
N ASP A 75 9.36 2.88 4.62
CA ASP A 75 9.28 3.89 5.69
C ASP A 75 9.91 5.24 5.28
N GLY A 76 10.46 5.31 4.06
CA GLY A 76 11.08 6.50 3.50
C GLY A 76 12.57 6.66 3.83
N SER A 77 13.15 5.68 4.54
CA SER A 77 14.59 5.66 4.83
C SER A 77 15.45 5.42 3.59
N GLU A 78 14.95 4.64 2.62
CA GLU A 78 15.69 4.24 1.44
C GLU A 78 14.79 4.10 0.20
N ASN A 79 15.40 4.28 -0.98
CA ASN A 79 14.80 3.91 -2.25
C ASN A 79 15.12 2.44 -2.54
N VAL A 80 14.10 1.62 -2.74
CA VAL A 80 14.28 0.16 -2.89
C VAL A 80 13.79 -0.37 -4.22
N LYS A 81 14.46 -1.39 -4.74
CA LYS A 81 14.03 -2.16 -5.90
C LYS A 81 13.87 -3.62 -5.51
N ARG A 82 12.63 -4.08 -5.52
CA ARG A 82 12.24 -5.40 -5.06
C ARG A 82 11.86 -6.31 -6.23
N ARG A 83 12.13 -7.59 -6.10
CA ARG A 83 11.65 -8.63 -7.01
C ARG A 83 10.78 -9.62 -6.24
N CYS A 84 9.58 -9.87 -6.72
CA CYS A 84 8.61 -10.69 -6.03
C CYS A 84 7.92 -11.67 -6.98
N SER A 85 7.81 -12.94 -6.59
CA SER A 85 6.98 -13.92 -7.29
C SER A 85 5.55 -13.84 -6.75
N VAL A 86 4.59 -13.60 -7.64
CA VAL A 86 3.16 -13.49 -7.28
C VAL A 86 2.40 -14.63 -7.95
N PRO A 87 1.57 -15.40 -7.23
CA PRO A 87 0.73 -16.41 -7.86
C PRO A 87 -0.20 -15.78 -8.90
N VAL A 88 -0.57 -16.57 -9.92
CA VAL A 88 -1.66 -16.18 -10.83
C VAL A 88 -2.97 -15.97 -10.05
N ASP A 89 -3.90 -15.23 -10.64
CA ASP A 89 -5.25 -14.99 -10.11
C ASP A 89 -5.31 -14.21 -8.78
N LYS A 90 -4.20 -13.62 -8.32
CA LYS A 90 -4.19 -12.72 -7.16
C LYS A 90 -4.42 -11.28 -7.57
N HIS A 91 -5.35 -10.62 -6.90
CA HIS A 91 -5.39 -9.16 -6.90
C HIS A 91 -4.16 -8.64 -6.16
N VAL A 92 -3.62 -7.49 -6.56
CA VAL A 92 -2.47 -6.90 -5.87
C VAL A 92 -2.90 -5.62 -5.16
N PHE A 93 -2.63 -5.52 -3.87
CA PHE A 93 -2.95 -4.34 -3.07
C PHE A 93 -1.70 -3.75 -2.43
N LEU A 94 -1.47 -2.46 -2.64
CA LEU A 94 -0.25 -1.77 -2.20
C LEU A 94 -0.52 -0.29 -1.88
N PRO A 95 0.24 0.30 -0.95
CA PRO A 95 0.20 1.75 -0.74
C PRO A 95 0.96 2.48 -1.84
N ILE A 96 0.47 3.65 -2.22
CA ILE A 96 1.27 4.69 -2.87
C ILE A 96 2.12 5.38 -1.78
N ILE A 97 1.43 5.90 -0.78
CA ILE A 97 1.95 6.45 0.48
C ILE A 97 0.79 6.42 1.48
N ASN A 98 1.06 6.18 2.76
CA ASN A 98 -0.02 6.04 3.73
C ASN A 98 0.47 6.37 5.15
N LEU A 99 -0.47 6.58 6.06
CA LEU A 99 -0.22 6.82 7.47
C LEU A 99 -1.10 5.89 8.30
N TYR A 100 -0.59 5.58 9.49
CA TYR A 100 -1.25 4.70 10.45
C TYR A 100 -1.03 5.20 11.85
N GLN A 101 -2.09 5.15 12.64
CA GLN A 101 -2.04 5.43 14.05
C GLN A 101 -2.82 4.36 14.80
N ARG A 102 -2.30 3.99 15.97
CA ARG A 102 -2.96 3.09 16.90
C ARG A 102 -2.93 3.63 18.31
N SER A 103 -3.89 3.22 19.13
CA SER A 103 -3.85 3.51 20.56
C SER A 103 -2.62 2.83 21.20
N ARG A 104 -2.02 3.49 22.20
CA ARG A 104 -0.85 2.93 22.91
C ARG A 104 -1.23 1.72 23.78
N TYR A 105 -2.45 1.73 24.30
CA TYR A 105 -2.99 0.70 25.18
C TYR A 105 -4.36 0.24 24.69
N PRO A 106 -4.85 -0.93 25.13
CA PRO A 106 -6.21 -1.36 24.87
C PRO A 106 -7.24 -0.31 25.34
N VAL A 107 -8.18 0.02 24.46
CA VAL A 107 -9.22 1.01 24.73
C VAL A 107 -10.52 0.28 25.05
N PRO A 108 -11.14 0.50 26.23
CA PRO A 108 -12.45 -0.06 26.57
C PRO A 108 -13.53 0.37 25.59
N ALA A 109 -14.54 -0.49 25.37
CA ALA A 109 -15.61 -0.25 24.41
C ALA A 109 -16.29 1.13 24.54
N SER A 110 -16.51 1.60 25.77
CA SER A 110 -17.12 2.91 26.05
C SER A 110 -16.28 4.10 25.59
N LEU A 111 -14.95 3.95 25.51
CA LEU A 111 -14.01 5.01 25.12
C LEU A 111 -13.58 4.91 23.65
N LYS A 112 -13.87 3.80 22.95
CA LYS A 112 -13.49 3.56 21.55
C LYS A 112 -13.97 4.67 20.60
N PRO A 113 -15.20 5.20 20.68
CA PRO A 113 -15.65 6.24 19.74
C PRO A 113 -14.81 7.52 19.80
N ALA A 114 -14.52 8.03 21.00
CA ALA A 114 -13.74 9.26 21.17
C ALA A 114 -12.28 9.09 20.74
N HIS A 115 -11.64 7.99 21.16
CA HIS A 115 -10.27 7.68 20.72
C HIS A 115 -10.20 7.49 19.21
N CYS A 116 -11.18 6.79 18.64
CA CYS A 116 -11.19 6.55 17.21
C CYS A 116 -11.31 7.84 16.40
N LYS A 117 -12.19 8.76 16.83
CA LYS A 117 -12.30 10.08 16.22
C LYS A 117 -10.95 10.81 16.24
N SER A 118 -10.25 10.81 17.38
CA SER A 118 -8.95 11.46 17.51
C SER A 118 -7.89 10.89 16.56
N LEU A 119 -7.84 9.56 16.40
CA LEU A 119 -6.90 8.92 15.46
C LEU A 119 -7.23 9.27 14.00
N LEU A 120 -8.51 9.22 13.62
CA LEU A 120 -8.95 9.54 12.27
C LEU A 120 -8.71 11.01 11.91
N ASP A 121 -8.95 11.94 12.84
CA ASP A 121 -8.73 13.37 12.62
C ASP A 121 -7.23 13.67 12.43
N GLY A 122 -6.36 13.09 13.26
CA GLY A 122 -4.91 13.26 13.15
C GLY A 122 -4.36 12.77 11.81
N LEU A 123 -4.79 11.58 11.38
CA LEU A 123 -4.39 11.00 10.09
C LEU A 123 -4.86 11.83 8.87
N ALA A 124 -6.06 12.40 8.94
CA ALA A 124 -6.62 13.20 7.85
C ALA A 124 -5.79 14.47 7.60
N LEU A 125 -5.43 15.18 8.67
CA LEU A 125 -4.62 16.41 8.60
C LEU A 125 -3.25 16.18 7.95
N SER A 126 -2.64 15.02 8.19
CA SER A 126 -1.35 14.67 7.57
C SER A 126 -1.51 14.23 6.12
N ASN A 127 -2.56 13.48 5.77
CA ASN A 127 -2.79 13.03 4.38
C ASN A 127 -3.28 14.13 3.42
N ASP A 128 -3.89 15.19 3.96
CA ASP A 128 -4.22 16.41 3.21
C ASP A 128 -2.95 17.10 2.65
N ALA A 129 -1.79 16.85 3.26
CA ALA A 129 -0.51 17.41 2.86
C ALA A 129 0.21 16.62 1.74
N LEU A 130 -0.51 15.82 0.94
CA LEU A 130 0.10 15.11 -0.20
C LEU A 130 0.56 16.10 -1.29
N ARG A 131 1.88 16.32 -1.37
CA ARG A 131 2.48 17.20 -2.39
C ARG A 131 2.49 16.51 -3.76
N SER A 132 3.13 15.34 -3.87
CA SER A 132 3.26 14.62 -5.14
C SER A 132 2.98 13.14 -5.01
N ALA A 133 2.44 12.56 -6.08
CA ALA A 133 2.30 11.12 -6.26
C ALA A 133 2.44 10.76 -7.74
N VAL A 134 3.33 9.83 -8.04
CA VAL A 134 3.62 9.30 -9.37
C VAL A 134 3.62 7.79 -9.29
N VAL A 135 2.83 7.15 -10.15
CA VAL A 135 2.76 5.70 -10.25
C VAL A 135 2.86 5.29 -11.71
N LEU A 136 3.72 4.31 -12.00
CA LEU A 136 3.81 3.64 -13.29
C LEU A 136 3.56 2.15 -13.12
N ILE A 137 2.69 1.61 -13.96
CA ILE A 137 2.43 0.17 -14.09
C ILE A 137 2.84 -0.22 -15.50
N ASP A 138 3.85 -1.08 -15.62
CA ASP A 138 4.42 -1.50 -16.90
C ASP A 138 4.88 -0.33 -17.80
N GLY A 139 5.33 0.76 -17.17
CA GLY A 139 5.72 2.01 -17.82
C GLY A 139 4.56 2.95 -18.17
N VAL A 140 3.31 2.53 -17.95
CA VAL A 140 2.12 3.36 -18.16
C VAL A 140 1.79 4.12 -16.88
N ARG A 141 1.68 5.44 -16.97
CA ARG A 141 1.35 6.29 -15.83
C ARG A 141 -0.10 6.09 -15.41
N VAL A 142 -0.33 5.89 -14.10
CA VAL A 142 -1.69 5.90 -13.54
C VAL A 142 -2.22 7.32 -13.57
N ALA A 143 -3.41 7.51 -14.13
CA ALA A 143 -4.08 8.80 -14.16
C ALA A 143 -4.57 9.18 -12.76
N ASP A 144 -4.27 10.41 -12.36
CA ASP A 144 -4.67 11.02 -11.09
C ASP A 144 -4.55 10.07 -9.87
N PRO A 145 -3.33 9.70 -9.43
CA PRO A 145 -3.15 8.81 -8.28
C PRO A 145 -3.77 9.36 -6.98
N LYS A 146 -3.99 10.68 -6.89
CA LYS A 146 -4.60 11.32 -5.71
C LYS A 146 -6.06 10.94 -5.52
N ARG A 147 -6.76 10.53 -6.59
CA ARG A 147 -8.15 10.05 -6.48
C ARG A 147 -8.29 8.78 -5.64
N TYR A 148 -7.19 8.06 -5.42
CA TYR A 148 -7.17 6.79 -4.69
C TYR A 148 -6.88 6.97 -3.20
N ARG A 149 -7.25 8.12 -2.63
CA ARG A 149 -7.23 8.29 -1.17
C ARG A 149 -8.29 7.42 -0.52
N VAL A 150 -7.90 6.70 0.52
CA VAL A 150 -8.72 5.76 1.27
C VAL A 150 -8.44 5.98 2.74
N ARG A 151 -9.52 6.21 3.47
CA ARG A 151 -9.54 6.27 4.93
C ARG A 151 -10.40 5.13 5.44
N THR A 152 -9.97 4.49 6.52
CA THR A 152 -10.83 3.52 7.23
C THR A 152 -12.06 4.25 7.76
N GLU A 153 -13.26 3.73 7.49
CA GLU A 153 -14.52 4.35 7.95
C GLU A 153 -14.66 4.35 9.48
N ARG A 154 -14.11 3.32 10.11
CA ARG A 154 -14.06 3.13 11.56
C ARG A 154 -12.69 2.58 11.93
N CYS A 155 -12.30 2.75 13.19
CA CYS A 155 -11.11 2.10 13.70
C CYS A 155 -11.32 0.59 13.75
N PHE A 156 -10.25 -0.14 13.52
CA PHE A 156 -10.19 -1.59 13.52
C PHE A 156 -9.31 -2.07 14.66
N ASP A 157 -9.48 -3.34 15.04
CA ASP A 157 -8.54 -4.00 15.94
C ASP A 157 -7.17 -4.11 15.27
N ALA A 158 -6.13 -3.51 15.87
CA ALA A 158 -4.80 -3.46 15.29
C ALA A 158 -4.22 -4.86 15.00
N PHE A 159 -4.48 -5.83 15.88
CA PHE A 159 -3.91 -7.17 15.82
C PHE A 159 -4.92 -8.21 15.31
N GLY A 160 -6.21 -7.88 15.33
CA GLY A 160 -7.27 -8.82 14.97
C GLY A 160 -7.51 -9.89 16.02
N GLU A 161 -7.08 -9.63 17.26
CA GLU A 161 -7.25 -10.52 18.41
C GLU A 161 -8.44 -10.04 19.26
N ASP A 162 -9.36 -10.94 19.59
CA ASP A 162 -10.43 -10.68 20.55
C ASP A 162 -10.18 -11.54 21.79
N ASP A 163 -9.80 -10.91 22.89
CA ASP A 163 -9.57 -11.58 24.18
C ASP A 163 -10.86 -11.68 25.03
N GLY A 164 -12.01 -11.24 24.49
CA GLY A 164 -13.30 -11.24 25.17
C GLY A 164 -13.45 -10.16 26.24
N SER A 165 -12.45 -9.31 26.47
CA SER A 165 -12.53 -8.20 27.43
C SER A 165 -13.33 -7.00 26.89
N GLY A 166 -13.51 -6.94 25.56
CA GLY A 166 -14.08 -5.79 24.85
C GLY A 166 -13.14 -4.59 24.75
N ALA A 167 -11.99 -4.60 25.42
CA ALA A 167 -10.93 -3.61 25.31
C ALA A 167 -9.88 -4.09 24.31
N THR A 168 -9.56 -3.27 23.31
CA THR A 168 -8.58 -3.67 22.28
C THR A 168 -7.72 -2.50 21.83
N VAL A 169 -6.53 -2.79 21.32
CA VAL A 169 -5.72 -1.76 20.65
C VAL A 169 -6.42 -1.41 19.35
N ILE A 170 -6.92 -0.18 19.25
CA ILE A 170 -7.62 0.28 18.07
C ILE A 170 -6.67 1.04 17.16
N ALA A 171 -6.86 0.88 15.86
CA ALA A 171 -6.06 1.53 14.83
C ALA A 171 -6.93 2.14 13.73
N ALA A 172 -6.36 3.13 13.06
CA ALA A 172 -6.92 3.75 11.88
C ALA A 172 -5.84 3.93 10.81
N SER A 173 -6.26 3.98 9.55
CA SER A 173 -5.40 4.21 8.40
C SER A 173 -6.03 5.27 7.49
N ASP A 174 -5.21 6.17 6.98
CA ASP A 174 -5.53 7.09 5.88
C ASP A 174 -4.31 7.13 4.97
N GLY A 175 -4.54 7.01 3.66
CA GLY A 175 -3.47 6.93 2.69
C GLY A 175 -4.00 6.86 1.28
N TYR A 176 -3.08 6.75 0.33
CA TYR A 176 -3.36 6.57 -1.07
C TYR A 176 -2.98 5.15 -1.44
N TRP A 177 -3.91 4.38 -1.98
CA TRP A 177 -3.78 2.93 -2.13
C TRP A 177 -4.18 2.47 -3.52
N LEU A 178 -3.59 1.39 -4.01
CA LEU A 178 -3.94 0.81 -5.30
C LEU A 178 -4.41 -0.62 -5.11
N LEU A 179 -5.51 -0.96 -5.77
CA LEU A 179 -5.95 -2.33 -5.97
C LEU A 179 -5.87 -2.64 -7.46
N LEU A 180 -5.04 -3.61 -7.83
CA LEU A 180 -4.89 -4.07 -9.20
C LEU A 180 -5.71 -5.35 -9.40
N PRO A 181 -6.35 -5.54 -10.56
CA PRO A 181 -6.93 -6.83 -10.91
C PRO A 181 -5.80 -7.87 -11.04
N PRO A 182 -6.13 -9.19 -11.07
CA PRO A 182 -5.13 -10.20 -11.35
C PRO A 182 -4.36 -9.90 -12.64
N MET A 183 -3.04 -9.84 -12.49
CA MET A 183 -2.15 -9.54 -13.60
C MET A 183 -1.98 -10.79 -14.47
N LYS A 184 -1.71 -10.58 -15.77
CA LYS A 184 -1.45 -11.70 -16.67
C LYS A 184 -0.16 -12.43 -16.24
N PRO A 185 -0.02 -13.73 -16.51
CA PRO A 185 1.25 -14.41 -16.31
C PRO A 185 2.38 -13.71 -17.06
N GLY A 186 3.53 -13.52 -16.41
CA GLY A 186 4.69 -12.83 -16.96
C GLY A 186 5.30 -11.81 -16.02
N ARG A 187 6.25 -11.02 -16.58
CA ARG A 187 6.95 -10.00 -15.82
C ARG A 187 6.24 -8.66 -15.92
N HIS A 188 5.98 -8.06 -14.76
CA HIS A 188 5.39 -6.73 -14.62
C HIS A 188 6.26 -5.81 -13.79
N THR A 189 6.17 -4.50 -14.03
CA THR A 189 6.86 -3.48 -13.21
C THR A 189 5.88 -2.53 -12.57
N LEU A 190 6.09 -2.26 -11.28
CA LEU A 190 5.40 -1.21 -10.53
C LEU A 190 6.44 -0.22 -10.04
N VAL A 191 6.27 1.06 -10.34
CA VAL A 191 7.12 2.14 -9.82
C VAL A 191 6.22 3.13 -9.10
N VAL A 192 6.58 3.45 -7.86
CA VAL A 192 5.85 4.40 -7.02
C VAL A 192 6.84 5.43 -6.48
N GLY A 193 6.48 6.70 -6.62
CA GLY A 193 7.15 7.82 -5.95
C GLY A 193 6.11 8.77 -5.40
N ALA A 194 6.12 9.03 -4.10
CA ALA A 194 5.18 9.92 -3.45
C ALA A 194 5.79 10.58 -2.22
N ASN A 195 5.30 11.77 -1.89
CA ASN A 195 5.77 12.49 -0.71
C ASN A 195 4.70 13.39 -0.11
N TYR A 196 4.68 13.43 1.22
CA TYR A 196 4.00 14.48 1.97
C TYR A 196 4.86 15.74 1.99
N GLY A 197 4.23 16.83 2.40
CA GLY A 197 4.94 18.05 2.69
C GLY A 197 4.05 19.16 3.18
N ARG A 198 4.37 19.71 4.35
CA ARG A 198 4.00 21.06 4.77
C ARG A 198 5.22 21.96 4.75
N ASP A 199 5.05 23.26 4.86
CA ASP A 199 6.18 24.19 4.80
C ASP A 199 7.11 23.96 6.01
N ALA A 200 8.39 24.36 5.92
CA ALA A 200 9.47 23.93 6.82
C ALA A 200 9.29 24.28 8.32
N GLU A 201 8.20 24.97 8.69
CA GLU A 201 7.85 25.37 10.05
C GLU A 201 6.93 24.36 10.78
N ASP A 202 6.33 23.40 10.07
CA ASP A 202 5.40 22.40 10.63
C ASP A 202 6.11 21.06 10.90
N ASP A 203 6.82 20.95 12.03
CA ASP A 203 7.46 19.72 12.49
C ASP A 203 6.48 18.80 13.26
N ASP A 204 5.55 18.17 12.54
CA ASP A 204 4.67 17.11 13.10
C ASP A 204 5.23 15.68 12.90
N GLY A 205 6.50 15.56 12.50
CA GLY A 205 7.20 14.29 12.30
C GLY A 205 6.88 13.56 10.98
N TYR A 206 5.84 13.97 10.24
CA TYR A 206 5.45 13.38 8.95
C TYR A 206 5.53 14.35 7.77
N GLY A 207 5.72 15.65 8.05
CA GLY A 207 5.81 16.72 7.07
C GLY A 207 6.91 16.62 6.01
N ASN A 208 7.77 15.59 6.02
CA ASN A 208 8.83 15.39 5.02
C ASN A 208 8.94 13.93 4.52
N MET A 209 7.94 13.07 4.74
CA MET A 209 8.02 11.67 4.28
C MET A 209 8.08 11.60 2.75
N VAL A 210 9.13 10.98 2.24
CA VAL A 210 9.32 10.66 0.82
C VAL A 210 9.43 9.15 0.71
N GLN A 211 8.67 8.55 -0.20
CA GLN A 211 8.67 7.13 -0.45
C GLN A 211 8.85 6.88 -1.94
N ASN A 212 9.94 6.21 -2.32
CA ASN A 212 10.14 5.73 -3.68
C ASN A 212 10.52 4.24 -3.67
N PHE A 213 9.80 3.44 -4.44
CA PHE A 213 10.10 2.04 -4.58
C PHE A 213 9.68 1.49 -5.94
N GLU A 214 10.40 0.45 -6.37
CA GLU A 214 10.09 -0.34 -7.55
C GLU A 214 9.84 -1.80 -7.17
N TYR A 215 8.83 -2.42 -7.78
CA TYR A 215 8.69 -3.87 -7.82
C TYR A 215 8.81 -4.39 -9.25
N VAL A 216 9.59 -5.45 -9.40
CA VAL A 216 9.48 -6.39 -10.53
C VAL A 216 8.67 -7.59 -10.03
N LEU A 217 7.50 -7.80 -10.60
CA LEU A 217 6.62 -8.92 -10.26
C LEU A 217 6.77 -10.01 -11.32
N ASP A 218 7.13 -11.22 -10.90
CA ASP A 218 7.09 -12.42 -11.75
C ASP A 218 5.79 -13.17 -11.46
N VAL A 219 4.75 -12.90 -12.24
CA VAL A 219 3.40 -13.44 -12.05
C VAL A 219 3.31 -14.83 -12.68
N GLY A 220 3.00 -15.84 -11.86
CA GLY A 220 3.00 -17.25 -12.30
C GLY A 220 4.40 -17.79 -12.65
N GLY A 221 5.45 -17.04 -12.34
CA GLY A 221 6.84 -17.47 -12.50
C GLY A 221 7.34 -18.34 -11.34
N PRO A 222 8.60 -18.81 -11.42
CA PRO A 222 9.22 -19.56 -10.32
C PRO A 222 9.17 -18.75 -9.02
N THR A 223 8.89 -19.40 -7.90
CA THR A 223 9.04 -18.78 -6.58
C THR A 223 10.52 -18.69 -6.25
N TYR A 224 11.04 -17.48 -6.10
CA TYR A 224 12.41 -17.24 -5.66
C TYR A 224 12.53 -17.18 -4.13
#